data_AF-A0A6N8W5S8-F1
#
_entry.id   AF-A0A6N8W5S8-F1
#
_cell.length_a   1.000
_cell.length_b   1.000
_cell.length_c   1.000
_cell.angle_alpha   90.00
_cell.angle_beta   90.00
_cell.angle_gamma   90.00
#
_symmetry.space_group_name_H-M   'P 1'
#
loop_
_entity.id
_entity.type
_entity.pdbx_description
1 polymer ?
#
loop_
_entity_poly.entity_id
_entity_poly.type
_entity_poly.pdbx_seq_one_letter_code
_entity_poly.pdbx_strand_id
1 'polypeptide(L)'
;GENCIVVVCNFTPVPRHGYRVGLPGPGDYHQILNSDWEIYGGSGVDNPFPLQAEEIPWQGASWSTLMELPPLGVLYWKLGAGSNGRE
;
A
#
# COMPACT_ATOMS: atom_id res chain seq x y z
N GLY A 1 11.82 4.43 9.17
CA GLY A 1 11.56 4.45 10.63
C GLY A 1 10.26 3.72 10.91
N GLU A 2 10.14 3.10 12.07
CA GLU A 2 9.03 2.19 12.46
C GLU A 2 7.61 2.81 12.44
N ASN A 3 7.52 4.14 12.24
CA ASN A 3 6.27 4.89 12.13
C ASN A 3 6.00 5.43 10.71
N CYS A 4 6.56 4.80 9.67
CA CYS A 4 6.31 5.22 8.30
C CYS A 4 4.91 4.79 7.83
N ILE A 5 4.15 5.75 7.30
CA ILE A 5 2.86 5.51 6.64
C ILE A 5 2.99 5.95 5.18
N VAL A 6 2.68 5.05 4.26
CA VAL A 6 2.52 5.34 2.83
C VAL A 6 1.05 5.59 2.57
N VAL A 7 0.72 6.75 2.01
CA VAL A 7 -0.65 7.13 1.66
C VAL A 7 -0.76 7.21 0.14
N VAL A 8 -1.74 6.51 -0.43
CA VAL A 8 -1.99 6.46 -1.87
C VAL A 8 -3.42 6.86 -2.16
N CYS A 9 -3.61 7.85 -3.03
CA CYS A 9 -4.92 8.38 -3.38
C CYS A 9 -5.22 8.19 -4.85
N ASN A 10 -6.39 7.64 -5.18
CA ASN A 10 -6.93 7.65 -6.53
C ASN A 10 -8.11 8.61 -6.61
N PHE A 11 -7.89 9.82 -7.11
CA PHE A 11 -8.94 10.85 -7.25
C PHE A 11 -9.70 10.77 -8.59
N THR A 12 -9.83 9.57 -9.15
CA THR A 12 -10.64 9.30 -10.33
C THR A 12 -11.60 8.15 -10.06
N PRO A 13 -12.79 8.10 -10.71
CA PRO A 13 -13.76 7.03 -10.49
C PRO A 13 -13.37 5.70 -11.14
N VAL A 14 -12.21 5.64 -11.81
CA VAL A 14 -11.72 4.42 -12.48
C VAL A 14 -10.76 3.70 -11.55
N PRO A 15 -11.03 2.44 -11.13
CA PRO A 15 -10.09 1.62 -10.38
C PRO A 15 -8.78 1.41 -11.16
N ARG A 16 -7.65 1.24 -10.46
CA ARG A 16 -6.37 0.94 -11.09
C ARG A 16 -5.81 -0.37 -10.56
N HIS A 17 -5.82 -1.40 -11.40
CA HIS A 17 -5.31 -2.71 -11.07
C HIS A 17 -3.80 -2.79 -11.33
N GLY A 18 -3.05 -3.49 -10.47
CA GLY A 18 -1.60 -3.64 -10.61
C GLY A 18 -0.83 -2.32 -10.75
N TYR A 19 -1.25 -1.27 -10.04
CA TYR A 19 -0.61 0.04 -10.10
C TYR A 19 0.68 0.03 -9.26
N ARG A 20 1.83 0.30 -9.88
CA ARG A 20 3.11 0.33 -9.15
C ARG A 20 3.28 1.62 -8.34
N VAL A 21 3.64 1.47 -7.07
CA VAL A 21 3.85 2.58 -6.12
C VAL A 21 5.25 2.47 -5.51
N GLY A 22 6.00 3.58 -5.50
CA GLY A 22 7.31 3.65 -4.87
C GLY A 22 7.19 3.60 -3.34
N LEU A 23 8.09 2.87 -2.70
CA LEU A 23 8.13 2.64 -1.26
C LEU A 23 9.45 3.14 -0.66
N PRO A 24 9.44 3.69 0.56
CA PRO A 24 10.63 4.28 1.19
C PRO A 24 11.71 3.27 1.59
N GLY A 25 11.41 1.97 1.58
CA GLY A 25 12.35 0.92 1.94
C GLY A 25 11.74 -0.49 1.86
N PRO A 26 12.57 -1.53 2.12
CA PRO A 26 12.13 -2.92 2.11
C PRO A 26 11.19 -3.24 3.27
N GLY A 27 10.50 -4.38 3.16
CA GLY A 27 9.68 -4.96 4.22
C GLY A 27 8.23 -5.17 3.82
N ASP A 28 7.45 -5.61 4.80
CA ASP A 28 6.02 -5.86 4.66
C ASP A 28 5.21 -4.62 5.05
N TYR A 29 4.34 -4.17 4.17
CA TYR A 29 3.45 -3.06 4.40
C TYR A 29 2.04 -3.57 4.70
N HIS A 30 1.52 -3.20 5.87
CA HIS A 30 0.21 -3.59 6.35
C HIS A 30 -0.79 -2.49 6.06
N GLN A 31 -1.92 -2.83 5.45
CA GLN A 31 -3.02 -1.89 5.26
C GLN A 31 -3.61 -1.54 6.62
N ILE A 32 -3.65 -0.25 6.96
CA ILE A 32 -4.23 0.23 8.22
C ILE A 32 -5.55 0.96 8.01
N LEU A 33 -5.81 1.44 6.78
CA LEU A 33 -7.08 2.04 6.38
C LEU A 33 -7.25 1.92 4.87
N ASN A 34 -8.44 1.53 4.45
CA ASN A 34 -8.92 1.64 3.07
C ASN A 34 -10.26 2.36 3.11
N SER A 35 -10.33 3.56 2.53
CA SER A 35 -11.59 4.32 2.51
C SER A 35 -12.68 3.66 1.65
N ASP A 36 -12.32 2.69 0.81
CA ASP A 36 -13.22 1.96 -0.08
C ASP A 36 -13.75 0.65 0.52
N TRP A 37 -13.41 0.32 1.77
CA TRP A 37 -14.03 -0.83 2.44
C TRP A 37 -15.56 -0.69 2.49
N GLU A 38 -16.27 -1.81 2.31
CA GLU A 38 -17.74 -1.85 2.30
C GLU A 38 -18.37 -1.29 3.59
N ILE A 39 -17.69 -1.41 4.73
CA ILE A 39 -18.13 -0.85 6.01
C ILE A 39 -18.28 0.69 5.99
N TYR A 40 -17.62 1.35 5.04
CA TYR A 40 -17.71 2.79 4.80
C TYR A 40 -18.60 3.13 3.59
N GLY A 41 -19.24 2.14 2.97
CA GLY A 41 -20.05 2.29 1.76
C GLY A 41 -19.23 2.34 0.46
N GLY A 42 -17.96 1.92 0.50
CA GLY A 42 -17.11 1.82 -0.67
C GLY A 42 -17.39 0.60 -1.54
N SER A 43 -16.62 0.44 -2.62
CA SER A 43 -16.79 -0.62 -3.63
C SER A 43 -16.19 -1.97 -3.24
N GLY A 44 -15.39 -2.02 -2.17
CA GLY A 44 -14.77 -3.25 -1.68
C GLY A 44 -13.50 -3.67 -2.43
N VAL A 45 -12.91 -2.77 -3.24
CA VAL A 45 -11.60 -3.07 -3.86
C VAL A 45 -10.54 -3.15 -2.77
N ASP A 46 -9.82 -4.26 -2.75
CA ASP A 46 -8.84 -4.55 -1.71
C ASP A 46 -7.53 -5.13 -2.25
N ASN A 47 -6.52 -5.17 -1.38
CA ASN A 47 -5.17 -5.61 -1.70
C ASN A 47 -4.79 -6.86 -0.89
N PRO A 48 -3.83 -7.68 -1.39
CA PRO A 48 -3.22 -8.72 -0.57
C PRO A 48 -2.60 -8.15 0.71
N PHE A 49 -2.66 -8.93 1.79
CA PHE A 49 -2.11 -8.54 3.09
C PHE A 49 -1.09 -9.57 3.60
N PRO A 50 0.16 -9.15 3.93
CA PRO A 50 0.73 -7.82 3.69
C PRO A 50 1.16 -7.60 2.22
N LEU A 51 1.39 -6.35 1.84
CA LEU A 51 2.09 -6.03 0.58
C LEU A 51 3.60 -6.12 0.80
N GLN A 52 4.28 -6.87 -0.07
CA GLN A 52 5.73 -6.97 -0.03
C GLN A 52 6.38 -5.90 -0.90
N ALA A 53 7.43 -5.26 -0.37
CA ALA A 53 8.29 -4.39 -1.15
C ALA A 53 9.24 -5.21 -2.03
N GLU A 54 9.28 -4.89 -3.32
CA GLU A 54 10.20 -5.44 -4.30
C GLU A 54 11.33 -4.44 -4.56
N GLU A 55 12.56 -4.91 -4.79
CA GLU A 55 13.71 -4.06 -5.16
C GLU A 55 13.63 -3.64 -6.65
N ILE A 56 12.53 -2.98 -7.00
CA ILE A 56 12.23 -2.48 -8.34
C ILE A 56 12.08 -0.96 -8.24
N PRO A 57 12.98 -0.18 -8.87
CA PRO A 57 12.92 1.28 -8.81
C PRO A 57 11.63 1.85 -9.42
N TRP A 58 10.96 2.75 -8.69
CA TRP A 58 9.75 3.43 -9.16
C TRP A 58 9.50 4.74 -8.40
N GLN A 59 8.93 5.76 -9.05
CA GLN A 59 8.61 7.07 -8.43
C GLN A 59 9.79 7.72 -7.66
N GLY A 60 11.04 7.47 -8.09
CA GLY A 60 12.23 8.00 -7.44
C GLY A 60 12.67 7.25 -6.17
N ALA A 61 12.05 6.13 -5.84
CA ALA A 61 12.44 5.24 -4.76
C ALA A 61 13.06 3.93 -5.29
N SER A 62 13.93 3.29 -4.50
CA SER A 62 14.59 2.02 -4.87
C SER A 62 13.67 0.79 -4.73
N TRP A 63 12.62 0.90 -3.92
CA TRP A 63 11.67 -0.17 -3.64
C TRP A 63 10.29 0.21 -4.16
N SER A 64 9.49 -0.76 -4.57
CA SER A 64 8.10 -0.54 -4.98
C SER A 64 7.25 -1.79 -4.81
N THR A 65 5.94 -1.65 -4.94
CA THR A 65 5.01 -2.79 -4.97
C THR A 65 3.85 -2.51 -5.92
N LEU A 66 3.13 -3.55 -6.33
CA LEU A 66 1.89 -3.44 -7.10
C LEU A 66 0.70 -3.32 -6.14
N MET A 67 -0.23 -2.41 -6.44
CA MET A 67 -1.44 -2.18 -5.65
C MET A 67 -2.69 -2.16 -6.51
N GLU A 68 -3.78 -2.60 -5.93
CA GLU A 68 -5.16 -2.41 -6.38
C GLU A 68 -5.66 -1.09 -5.81
N LEU A 69 -5.79 -0.06 -6.66
CA LEU A 69 -6.28 1.25 -6.22
C LEU A 69 -7.79 1.35 -6.42
N PRO A 70 -8.58 1.56 -5.35
CA PRO A 70 -10.02 1.70 -5.44
C PRO A 70 -10.43 2.94 -6.25
N PRO A 71 -11.67 3.00 -6.77
CA PRO A 71 -12.21 4.21 -7.37
C PRO A 71 -12.44 5.29 -6.30
N LEU A 72 -12.01 6.52 -6.54
CA LEU A 72 -12.17 7.65 -5.61
C LEU A 72 -11.73 7.37 -4.16
N GLY A 73 -10.77 6.46 -3.94
CA GLY A 73 -10.38 5.99 -2.61
C GLY A 73 -8.97 6.38 -2.18
N VAL A 74 -8.73 6.26 -0.87
CA VAL A 74 -7.45 6.52 -0.21
C VAL A 74 -7.05 5.30 0.61
N LEU A 75 -5.83 4.82 0.38
CA LEU A 75 -5.22 3.70 1.08
C LEU A 75 -4.09 4.18 1.99
N TYR A 76 -4.02 3.64 3.21
CA TYR A 76 -2.96 3.89 4.17
C TYR A 76 -2.25 2.58 4.50
N TRP A 77 -0.93 2.59 4.38
CA TRP A 77 -0.09 1.42 4.56
C TRP A 77 1.00 1.72 5.58
N LYS A 78 1.08 0.92 6.64
CA LYS A 78 2.13 1.03 7.66
C LYS A 78 3.22 0.00 7.38
N LEU A 79 4.47 0.43 7.36
CA LEU A 79 5.60 -0.51 7.36
C LEU A 79 5.56 -1.33 8.65
N GLY A 80 5.48 -2.65 8.53
CA GLY A 80 5.57 -3.57 9.65
C GLY A 80 6.87 -3.37 10.42
N ALA A 81 6.82 -3.51 11.75
CA ALA A 81 8.05 -3.62 12.51
C ALA A 81 8.76 -4.87 11.97
N GLY A 82 9.94 -4.68 11.36
CA GLY A 82 10.75 -5.80 10.90
C GLY A 82 10.83 -6.80 12.04
N SER A 83 10.53 -8.06 11.77
CA SER A 83 10.86 -9.11 12.73
C SER A 83 12.36 -9.02 12.94
N ASN A 84 12.80 -8.32 13.99
CA ASN A 84 14.15 -8.48 14.51
C ASN A 84 14.29 -9.98 14.69
N GLY A 85 15.18 -10.59 13.91
CA GLY A 85 15.56 -11.97 14.07
C GLY A 85 15.85 -12.17 15.55
N ARG A 86 14.97 -12.91 16.22
CA ARG A 86 15.35 -13.61 17.44
C ARG A 86 16.27 -14.71 16.95
N GLU A 87 17.56 -14.41 16.92
CA GLU A 87 18.59 -15.40 17.22
C GLU A 87 18.54 -15.72 18.72
#